data_AF-A0A9P4L5W2-F1
#
_entry.id   AF-A0A9P4L5W2-F1
#
_cell.length_a   1.000
_cell.length_b   1.000
_cell.length_c   1.000
_cell.angle_alpha   90.00
_cell.angle_beta   90.00
_cell.angle_gamma   90.00
#
_symmetry.space_group_name_H-M   'P 1'
#
loop_
_entity.id
_entity.type
_entity.pdbx_description
1 polymer ?
#
loop_
_entity_poly.entity_id
_entity_poly.type
_entity_poly.pdbx_seq_one_letter_code
_entity_poly.pdbx_strand_id
1 'polypeptide(L)'
;MAALSLNEERELAINPIVASSLQHNTQVIANIRNLTASLFGVAAGTLGLESYTGFIFYLIGSLFVSALLFALKTDGKPGAYFYRPLGDMWFGEVFGGLMLEARLMQASTLKKVVDAIKDLVQDCNFDCNDSGIALQAMDNSHVALVSMLLRSEAFEPFRCDRNIALGINVGSLTKVLRAAQNDDELTIKAEDAPDVVNLVFENKSNDRLSEYDIKLMDIDQEHLGIPDTEYAATVIMPTSEFQRICRDLNALSESVSIECTKEGIKFSCQGDIGSGSVTLRQQESVDKPENSVKIEMSEPVLLTFSLKYLVNFCKASGMSDTVKLCLSAEVPLLVEYGLQSNSYLRFYLAPKIGDDE
;
A
#
# COMPACT_ATOMS: atom_id res chain seq x y z
N MET A 1 -37.49 -4.90 -7.92
CA MET A 1 -36.08 -4.76 -7.49
C MET A 1 -35.85 -3.53 -6.63
N ALA A 2 -36.27 -2.32 -7.03
CA ALA A 2 -36.06 -1.09 -6.22
C ALA A 2 -36.74 -1.07 -4.83
N ALA A 3 -37.84 -1.82 -4.64
CA ALA A 3 -38.52 -1.91 -3.33
C ALA A 3 -37.84 -2.89 -2.34
N LEU A 4 -36.98 -3.79 -2.84
CA LEU A 4 -36.20 -4.72 -2.01
C LEU A 4 -34.95 -4.01 -1.45
N SER A 5 -34.26 -3.22 -2.29
CA SER A 5 -33.07 -2.46 -1.88
C SER A 5 -33.39 -1.39 -0.82
N LEU A 6 -34.54 -0.71 -0.92
CA LEU A 6 -35.01 0.26 0.07
C LEU A 6 -35.37 -0.36 1.43
N ASN A 7 -35.77 -1.64 1.44
CA ASN A 7 -36.04 -2.37 2.68
C ASN A 7 -34.74 -2.91 3.30
N GLU A 8 -33.78 -3.38 2.49
CA GLU A 8 -32.44 -3.77 2.96
C GLU A 8 -31.68 -2.59 3.56
N GLU A 9 -31.71 -1.41 2.93
CA GLU A 9 -31.10 -0.18 3.46
C GLU A 9 -31.76 0.26 4.78
N ARG A 10 -33.09 0.09 4.93
CA ARG A 10 -33.80 0.37 6.19
C ARG A 10 -33.48 -0.66 7.28
N GLU A 11 -33.32 -1.94 6.95
CA GLU A 11 -32.94 -2.96 7.93
C GLU A 11 -31.49 -2.80 8.42
N LEU A 12 -30.56 -2.46 7.52
CA LEU A 12 -29.16 -2.15 7.86
C LEU A 12 -29.03 -0.90 8.74
N ALA A 13 -29.96 0.06 8.63
CA ALA A 13 -30.03 1.22 9.51
C ALA A 13 -30.58 0.91 10.92
N ILE A 14 -31.38 -0.16 11.06
CA ILE A 14 -31.98 -0.59 12.34
C ILE A 14 -31.06 -1.55 13.10
N ASN A 15 -30.34 -2.43 12.39
CA ASN A 15 -29.34 -3.34 12.95
C ASN A 15 -28.00 -3.15 12.20
N PRO A 16 -27.16 -2.20 12.61
CA PRO A 16 -25.87 -1.98 11.96
C PRO A 16 -25.00 -3.22 12.12
N ILE A 17 -24.46 -3.72 11.00
CA ILE A 17 -23.48 -4.79 11.02
C ILE A 17 -22.20 -4.24 11.64
N VAL A 18 -21.94 -4.63 12.89
CA VAL A 18 -20.78 -4.15 13.64
C VAL A 18 -19.53 -4.88 13.15
N ALA A 19 -18.52 -4.15 12.66
CA ALA A 19 -17.29 -4.71 12.10
C ALA A 19 -16.56 -5.68 13.06
N SER A 20 -16.54 -5.37 14.36
CA SER A 20 -15.95 -6.26 15.38
C SER A 20 -16.72 -7.58 15.57
N SER A 21 -18.06 -7.54 15.39
CA SER A 21 -18.90 -8.75 15.46
C SER A 21 -18.75 -9.61 14.20
N LEU A 22 -18.55 -8.99 13.03
CA LEU A 22 -18.18 -9.71 11.81
C LEU A 22 -16.84 -10.42 11.98
N GLN A 23 -15.81 -9.71 12.44
CA GLN A 23 -14.49 -10.31 12.70
C GLN A 23 -14.58 -11.49 13.67
N HIS A 24 -15.32 -11.34 14.78
CA HIS A 24 -15.53 -12.42 15.73
C HIS A 24 -16.27 -13.62 15.10
N ASN A 25 -17.34 -13.38 14.33
CA ASN A 25 -18.11 -14.43 13.66
C ASN A 25 -17.26 -15.17 12.61
N THR A 26 -16.47 -14.43 11.83
CA THR A 26 -15.53 -14.98 10.85
C THR A 26 -14.46 -15.83 11.53
N GLN A 27 -13.88 -15.36 12.65
CA GLN A 27 -12.91 -16.13 13.44
C GLN A 27 -13.53 -17.41 14.02
N VAL A 28 -14.75 -17.34 14.55
CA VAL A 28 -15.46 -18.52 15.08
C VAL A 28 -15.71 -19.54 13.98
N ILE A 29 -16.14 -19.09 12.79
CA ILE A 29 -16.32 -19.99 11.64
C ILE A 29 -14.98 -20.58 11.20
N ALA A 30 -13.92 -19.78 11.08
CA ALA A 30 -12.60 -20.28 10.73
C ALA A 30 -12.11 -21.35 11.73
N ASN A 31 -12.32 -21.15 13.03
CA ASN A 31 -11.99 -22.14 14.05
C ASN A 31 -12.81 -23.43 13.92
N ILE A 32 -14.13 -23.32 13.69
CA ILE A 32 -15.00 -24.49 13.46
C ILE A 32 -14.54 -25.26 12.21
N ARG A 33 -14.15 -24.56 11.15
CA ARG A 33 -13.66 -25.15 9.91
C ARG A 33 -12.30 -25.83 10.07
N ASN A 34 -11.37 -25.20 10.78
CA ASN A 34 -10.07 -25.82 11.09
C ASN A 34 -10.25 -27.11 11.90
N LEU A 35 -11.16 -27.09 12.88
CA LEU A 35 -11.53 -28.30 13.64
C LEU A 35 -12.19 -29.36 12.75
N THR A 36 -13.05 -28.94 11.84
CA THR A 36 -13.76 -29.81 10.88
C THR A 36 -12.79 -30.48 9.92
N ALA A 37 -11.86 -29.71 9.35
CA ALA A 37 -10.84 -30.22 8.45
C ALA A 37 -9.88 -31.18 9.15
N SER A 38 -9.49 -30.87 10.39
CA SER A 38 -8.67 -31.77 11.23
C SER A 38 -9.43 -33.08 11.54
N LEU A 39 -10.69 -32.99 11.96
CA LEU A 39 -11.51 -34.15 12.31
C LEU A 39 -11.74 -35.08 11.11
N PHE A 40 -12.14 -34.53 9.96
CA PHE A 40 -12.38 -35.31 8.75
C PHE A 40 -11.07 -35.81 8.12
N GLY A 41 -9.97 -35.07 8.25
CA GLY A 41 -8.64 -35.54 7.85
C GLY A 41 -8.18 -36.76 8.66
N VAL A 42 -8.33 -36.71 9.98
CA VAL A 42 -8.05 -37.87 10.87
C VAL A 42 -8.99 -39.03 10.55
N ALA A 43 -10.29 -38.77 10.38
CA ALA A 43 -11.27 -39.81 10.04
C ALA A 43 -10.95 -40.49 8.70
N ALA A 44 -10.64 -39.71 7.65
CA ALA A 44 -10.23 -40.24 6.35
C ALA A 44 -8.96 -41.10 6.45
N GLY A 45 -7.97 -40.66 7.24
CA GLY A 45 -6.75 -41.42 7.52
C GLY A 45 -7.01 -42.73 8.25
N THR A 46 -7.88 -42.73 9.27
CA THR A 46 -8.25 -43.97 9.99
C THR A 46 -9.05 -44.96 9.15
N LEU A 47 -9.83 -44.46 8.19
CA LEU A 47 -10.63 -45.27 7.27
C LEU A 47 -9.83 -45.74 6.04
N GLY A 48 -8.57 -45.32 5.88
CA GLY A 48 -7.74 -45.65 4.74
C GLY A 48 -8.26 -45.07 3.41
N LEU A 49 -9.00 -43.95 3.46
CA LEU A 49 -9.55 -43.31 2.27
C LEU A 49 -8.46 -42.45 1.61
N GLU A 50 -7.80 -43.01 0.61
CA GLU A 50 -6.73 -42.33 -0.12
C GLU A 50 -7.25 -41.64 -1.40
N SER A 51 -6.51 -40.61 -1.86
CA SER A 51 -6.73 -39.95 -3.14
C SER A 51 -8.14 -39.37 -3.28
N TYR A 52 -8.81 -39.62 -4.42
CA TYR A 52 -10.11 -39.06 -4.76
C TYR A 52 -11.22 -39.44 -3.76
N THR A 53 -11.14 -40.62 -3.14
CA THR A 53 -12.16 -41.07 -2.17
C THR A 53 -12.07 -40.31 -0.86
N GLY A 54 -10.85 -39.99 -0.39
CA GLY A 54 -10.62 -39.12 0.75
C GLY A 54 -11.06 -37.68 0.48
N PHE A 55 -10.82 -37.18 -0.74
CA PHE A 55 -11.28 -35.84 -1.14
C PHE A 55 -12.81 -35.72 -1.18
N ILE A 56 -13.51 -36.70 -1.75
CA ILE A 56 -14.99 -36.72 -1.74
C ILE A 56 -15.52 -36.79 -0.31
N PHE A 57 -14.92 -37.63 0.55
CA PHE A 57 -15.32 -37.75 1.94
C PHE A 57 -15.17 -36.42 2.70
N TYR A 58 -14.04 -35.75 2.51
CA TYR A 58 -13.81 -34.40 3.03
C TYR A 58 -14.83 -33.40 2.51
N LEU A 59 -15.08 -33.37 1.19
CA LEU A 59 -16.03 -32.46 0.55
C LEU A 59 -17.46 -32.62 1.09
N ILE A 60 -17.92 -33.86 1.22
CA ILE A 60 -19.26 -34.16 1.77
C ILE A 60 -19.32 -33.75 3.25
N GLY A 61 -18.28 -34.04 4.03
CA GLY A 61 -18.20 -33.64 5.44
C GLY A 61 -18.22 -32.12 5.63
N SER A 62 -17.45 -31.40 4.82
CA SER A 62 -17.39 -29.93 4.78
C SER A 62 -18.75 -29.33 4.40
N LEU A 63 -19.40 -29.83 3.34
CA LEU A 63 -20.76 -29.38 2.96
C LEU A 63 -21.78 -29.63 4.06
N PHE A 64 -21.68 -30.74 4.79
CA PHE A 64 -22.56 -31.05 5.90
C PHE A 64 -22.38 -30.08 7.08
N VAL A 65 -21.14 -29.78 7.46
CA VAL A 65 -20.86 -28.80 8.53
C VAL A 65 -21.28 -27.39 8.11
N SER A 66 -21.05 -27.01 6.86
CA SER A 66 -21.50 -25.73 6.31
C SER A 66 -23.05 -25.62 6.32
N ALA A 67 -23.77 -26.71 6.04
CA ALA A 67 -25.22 -26.76 6.18
C ALA A 67 -25.69 -26.66 7.65
N LEU A 68 -24.96 -27.27 8.59
CA LEU A 68 -25.24 -27.14 10.03
C LEU A 68 -25.00 -25.72 10.55
N LEU A 69 -23.93 -25.06 10.11
CA LEU A 69 -23.65 -23.66 10.45
C LEU A 69 -24.77 -22.74 9.94
N PHE A 70 -25.24 -22.99 8.72
CA PHE A 70 -26.39 -22.27 8.16
C PHE A 70 -27.66 -22.48 9.00
N ALA A 71 -28.01 -23.73 9.31
CA ALA A 71 -29.24 -24.07 9.98
C ALA A 71 -29.27 -23.68 11.48
N LEU A 72 -28.16 -23.89 12.20
CA LEU A 72 -28.13 -23.79 13.67
C LEU A 72 -27.53 -22.48 14.18
N LYS A 73 -26.58 -21.89 13.45
CA LYS A 73 -25.80 -20.73 13.94
C LYS A 73 -26.26 -19.42 13.32
N THR A 74 -26.88 -19.45 12.13
CA THR A 74 -27.40 -18.25 11.44
C THR A 74 -28.91 -18.11 11.46
N ASP A 75 -29.65 -19.01 12.15
CA ASP A 75 -31.13 -19.03 12.21
C ASP A 75 -31.80 -18.86 10.82
N GLY A 76 -31.15 -19.33 9.75
CA GLY A 76 -31.62 -19.19 8.37
C GLY A 76 -31.51 -17.78 7.75
N LYS A 77 -30.85 -16.82 8.40
CA LYS A 77 -30.61 -15.45 7.91
C LYS A 77 -29.11 -15.13 7.81
N PRO A 78 -28.38 -15.68 6.83
CA PRO A 78 -26.93 -15.49 6.73
C PRO A 78 -26.53 -14.05 6.37
N GLY A 79 -27.41 -13.27 5.70
CA GLY A 79 -27.17 -11.87 5.37
C GLY A 79 -27.14 -10.92 6.56
N ALA A 80 -27.62 -11.34 7.74
CA ALA A 80 -27.50 -10.57 8.98
C ALA A 80 -26.12 -10.72 9.65
N TYR A 81 -25.33 -11.73 9.24
CA TYR A 81 -24.07 -12.11 9.88
C TYR A 81 -22.86 -12.05 8.95
N PHE A 82 -23.06 -12.05 7.61
CA PHE A 82 -21.99 -12.09 6.61
C PHE A 82 -22.32 -11.23 5.38
N TYR A 83 -21.29 -10.64 4.78
CA TYR A 83 -21.42 -9.80 3.58
C TYR A 83 -21.64 -10.62 2.30
N ARG A 84 -21.06 -11.84 2.20
CA ARG A 84 -21.28 -12.79 1.09
C ARG A 84 -21.71 -14.17 1.61
N PRO A 85 -23.01 -14.39 1.87
CA PRO A 85 -23.50 -15.60 2.54
C PRO A 85 -23.27 -16.91 1.78
N LEU A 86 -23.16 -16.88 0.45
CA LEU A 86 -22.88 -18.08 -0.35
C LEU A 86 -21.38 -18.37 -0.50
N GLY A 87 -20.56 -17.33 -0.74
CA GLY A 87 -19.11 -17.45 -0.92
C GLY A 87 -18.40 -17.86 0.38
N ASP A 88 -18.64 -17.09 1.44
CA ASP A 88 -17.98 -17.32 2.73
C ASP A 88 -18.45 -18.62 3.37
N MET A 89 -19.71 -19.07 3.17
CA MET A 89 -20.25 -20.27 3.83
C MET A 89 -19.99 -21.58 3.07
N TRP A 90 -20.07 -21.59 1.74
CA TRP A 90 -20.04 -22.84 0.96
C TRP A 90 -18.74 -23.06 0.19
N PHE A 91 -18.02 -21.99 -0.18
CA PHE A 91 -16.83 -22.08 -1.02
C PHE A 91 -15.52 -21.85 -0.27
N GLY A 92 -15.55 -21.16 0.88
CA GLY A 92 -14.36 -20.85 1.69
C GLY A 92 -13.67 -22.05 2.37
N GLU A 93 -14.27 -23.24 2.38
CA GLU A 93 -13.61 -24.49 2.84
C GLU A 93 -12.87 -25.25 1.73
N VAL A 94 -13.24 -25.03 0.46
CA VAL A 94 -12.71 -25.79 -0.70
C VAL A 94 -11.65 -25.00 -1.46
N PHE A 95 -11.78 -23.67 -1.45
CA PHE A 95 -10.78 -22.74 -1.95
C PHE A 95 -10.39 -21.88 -0.76
N GLY A 96 -9.14 -22.02 -0.29
CA GLY A 96 -8.63 -21.44 0.96
C GLY A 96 -9.21 -20.06 1.24
N GLY A 97 -9.73 -19.88 2.46
CA GLY A 97 -10.34 -18.63 2.87
C GLY A 97 -9.40 -17.47 2.61
N LEU A 98 -9.75 -16.64 1.63
CA LEU A 98 -9.00 -15.42 1.30
C LEU A 98 -8.93 -14.54 2.54
N MET A 99 -7.71 -14.24 2.94
CA MET A 99 -7.44 -13.54 4.19
C MET A 99 -7.11 -12.06 3.95
N LEU A 100 -6.53 -11.78 2.78
CA LEU A 100 -6.40 -10.45 2.21
C LEU A 100 -7.12 -10.42 0.86
N GLU A 101 -8.08 -9.51 0.70
CA GLU A 101 -8.67 -9.12 -0.58
C GLU A 101 -8.68 -7.60 -0.63
N ALA A 102 -7.82 -7.02 -1.48
CA ALA A 102 -7.69 -5.58 -1.63
C ALA A 102 -7.79 -5.19 -3.10
N ARG A 103 -8.86 -4.48 -3.48
CA ARG A 103 -9.11 -4.06 -4.86
C ARG A 103 -8.85 -2.57 -5.06
N LEU A 104 -7.91 -2.21 -5.91
CA LEU A 104 -7.67 -0.85 -6.39
C LEU A 104 -8.46 -0.60 -7.68
N MET A 105 -9.22 0.48 -7.72
CA MET A 105 -9.95 0.92 -8.91
C MET A 105 -9.02 1.32 -10.07
N GLN A 106 -7.76 1.65 -9.77
CA GLN A 106 -6.76 1.97 -10.77
C GLN A 106 -5.44 1.28 -10.42
N ALA A 107 -5.08 0.27 -11.22
CA ALA A 107 -3.79 -0.42 -11.14
C ALA A 107 -2.61 0.55 -11.34
N SER A 108 -2.84 1.67 -12.03
CA SER A 108 -1.83 2.71 -12.23
C SER A 108 -1.27 3.29 -10.92
N THR A 109 -2.06 3.32 -9.84
CA THR A 109 -1.60 3.82 -8.53
C THR A 109 -0.46 2.96 -7.99
N LEU A 110 -0.67 1.64 -7.86
CA LEU A 110 0.37 0.73 -7.37
C LEU A 110 1.55 0.66 -8.34
N LYS A 111 1.29 0.70 -9.66
CA LYS A 111 2.34 0.74 -10.68
C LYS A 111 3.27 1.94 -10.51
N LYS A 112 2.71 3.14 -10.30
CA LYS A 112 3.50 4.36 -10.07
C LYS A 112 4.29 4.31 -8.77
N VAL A 113 3.70 3.78 -7.69
CA VAL A 113 4.39 3.54 -6.41
C VAL A 113 5.60 2.64 -6.63
N VAL A 114 5.38 1.46 -7.22
CA VAL A 114 6.43 0.46 -7.45
C VAL A 114 7.52 1.00 -8.38
N ASP A 115 7.15 1.73 -9.42
CA ASP A 115 8.10 2.39 -10.32
C ASP A 115 8.95 3.46 -9.63
N ALA A 116 8.44 4.11 -8.57
CA ALA A 116 9.19 5.09 -7.80
C ALA A 116 10.19 4.45 -6.84
N ILE A 117 9.88 3.26 -6.29
CA ILE A 117 10.70 2.61 -5.25
C ILE A 117 11.70 1.57 -5.81
N LYS A 118 11.48 1.04 -7.01
CA LYS A 118 12.30 -0.07 -7.59
C LYS A 118 13.80 0.20 -7.69
N ASP A 119 14.20 1.47 -7.77
CA ASP A 119 15.61 1.86 -7.89
C ASP A 119 16.26 2.14 -6.53
N LEU A 120 15.45 2.17 -5.45
CA LEU A 120 15.90 2.36 -4.08
C LEU A 120 15.98 1.02 -3.34
N VAL A 121 14.99 0.14 -3.56
CA VAL A 121 14.80 -1.09 -2.80
C VAL A 121 14.59 -2.27 -3.75
N GLN A 122 15.33 -3.37 -3.51
CA GLN A 122 15.22 -4.60 -4.31
C GLN A 122 14.10 -5.51 -3.80
N ASP A 123 14.05 -5.70 -2.48
CA ASP A 123 13.14 -6.60 -1.79
C ASP A 123 12.50 -5.84 -0.62
N CYS A 124 11.18 -5.95 -0.47
CA CYS A 124 10.45 -5.26 0.59
C CYS A 124 9.24 -6.06 1.07
N ASN A 125 8.85 -5.83 2.33
CA ASN A 125 7.60 -6.33 2.87
C ASN A 125 6.48 -5.31 2.64
N PHE A 126 5.34 -5.79 2.15
CA PHE A 126 4.08 -5.07 2.19
C PHE A 126 3.27 -5.56 3.39
N ASP A 127 3.17 -4.71 4.40
CA ASP A 127 2.44 -4.99 5.63
C ASP A 127 0.97 -4.65 5.44
N CYS A 128 0.13 -5.67 5.41
CA CYS A 128 -1.30 -5.52 5.29
C CYS A 128 -1.93 -5.69 6.68
N ASN A 129 -2.75 -4.72 7.08
CA ASN A 129 -3.55 -4.76 8.30
C ASN A 129 -4.93 -4.15 8.05
N ASP A 130 -5.74 -3.99 9.09
CA ASP A 130 -7.08 -3.39 9.01
C ASP A 130 -7.09 -1.93 8.51
N SER A 131 -6.00 -1.20 8.76
CA SER A 131 -5.82 0.21 8.41
C SER A 131 -5.41 0.40 6.95
N GLY A 132 -4.86 -0.63 6.30
CA GLY A 132 -4.44 -0.58 4.91
C GLY A 132 -3.22 -1.43 4.60
N ILE A 133 -2.51 -1.07 3.53
CA ILE A 133 -1.24 -1.67 3.11
C ILE A 133 -0.13 -0.64 3.30
N ALA A 134 0.85 -0.98 4.13
CA ALA A 134 2.03 -0.17 4.37
C ALA A 134 3.28 -0.84 3.79
N LEU A 135 4.30 -0.05 3.50
CA LEU A 135 5.63 -0.53 3.12
C LEU A 135 6.65 0.38 3.76
N GLN A 136 7.65 -0.21 4.41
CA GLN A 136 8.81 0.50 4.92
C GLN A 136 10.08 -0.26 4.51
N ALA A 137 11.04 0.46 3.92
CA ALA A 137 12.31 -0.13 3.53
C ALA A 137 13.43 0.91 3.46
N MET A 138 14.64 0.47 3.74
CA MET A 138 15.86 1.26 3.56
C MET A 138 16.56 0.89 2.25
N ASP A 139 17.32 1.83 1.70
CA ASP A 139 18.22 1.54 0.59
C ASP A 139 19.46 0.76 1.07
N ASN A 140 20.22 0.17 0.13
CA ASN A 140 21.42 -0.61 0.45
C ASN A 140 22.51 0.15 1.20
N SER A 141 22.50 1.49 1.15
CA SER A 141 23.47 2.32 1.89
C SER A 141 22.96 2.78 3.27
N HIS A 142 21.70 2.49 3.62
CA HIS A 142 21.03 2.96 4.84
C HIS A 142 21.01 4.50 4.99
N VAL A 143 21.02 5.22 3.86
CA VAL A 143 20.99 6.70 3.82
C VAL A 143 19.58 7.21 3.49
N ALA A 144 18.80 6.42 2.75
CA ALA A 144 17.44 6.74 2.35
C ALA A 144 16.44 5.69 2.85
N LEU A 145 15.31 6.16 3.37
CA LEU A 145 14.19 5.32 3.78
C LEU A 145 12.95 5.70 2.99
N VAL A 146 12.23 4.68 2.51
CA VAL A 146 10.91 4.86 1.91
C VAL A 146 9.83 4.36 2.88
N SER A 147 8.78 5.15 3.04
CA SER A 147 7.59 4.81 3.80
C SER A 147 6.35 5.10 2.95
N MET A 148 5.60 4.06 2.62
CA MET A 148 4.34 4.14 1.90
C MET A 148 3.21 3.70 2.82
N LEU A 149 2.09 4.40 2.75
CA LEU A 149 0.83 3.96 3.35
C LEU A 149 -0.30 4.16 2.34
N LEU A 150 -0.92 3.06 1.93
CA LEU A 150 -2.20 3.04 1.23
C LEU A 150 -3.27 2.66 2.24
N ARG A 151 -4.13 3.61 2.61
CA ARG A 151 -5.18 3.32 3.60
C ARG A 151 -6.25 2.42 3.01
N SER A 152 -7.01 1.74 3.87
CA SER A 152 -8.11 0.87 3.47
C SER A 152 -9.15 1.60 2.59
N GLU A 153 -9.35 2.91 2.78
CA GLU A 153 -10.27 3.71 1.95
C GLU A 153 -9.73 4.00 0.53
N ALA A 154 -8.49 3.62 0.21
CA ALA A 154 -7.98 3.64 -1.16
C ALA A 154 -8.43 2.41 -1.97
N PHE A 155 -9.03 1.40 -1.32
CA PHE A 155 -9.42 0.14 -1.91
C PHE A 155 -10.94 -0.09 -1.83
N GLU A 156 -11.50 -0.77 -2.81
CA GLU A 156 -12.93 -1.08 -2.92
C GLU A 156 -13.16 -2.43 -3.62
N PRO A 157 -13.43 -3.55 -2.89
CA PRO A 157 -13.42 -3.70 -1.44
C PRO A 157 -12.01 -3.88 -0.85
N PHE A 158 -11.90 -3.65 0.47
CA PHE A 158 -10.73 -3.98 1.30
C PHE A 158 -11.14 -4.94 2.42
N ARG A 159 -10.42 -6.05 2.55
CA ARG A 159 -10.54 -7.00 3.64
C ARG A 159 -9.17 -7.53 4.03
N CYS A 160 -8.82 -7.42 5.30
CA CYS A 160 -7.62 -7.98 5.88
C CYS A 160 -7.98 -8.56 7.26
N ASP A 161 -8.06 -9.89 7.36
CA ASP A 161 -8.58 -10.56 8.55
C ASP A 161 -7.52 -10.68 9.68
N ARG A 162 -6.23 -10.70 9.33
CA ARG A 162 -5.09 -10.51 10.27
C ARG A 162 -3.94 -9.80 9.59
N ASN A 163 -3.04 -9.29 10.41
CA ASN A 163 -1.79 -8.69 9.95
C ASN A 163 -0.95 -9.72 9.21
N ILE A 164 -0.61 -9.39 7.97
CA ILE A 164 0.16 -10.24 7.06
C ILE A 164 1.24 -9.42 6.37
N ALA A 165 2.47 -9.94 6.34
CA ALA A 165 3.59 -9.32 5.64
C ALA A 165 3.82 -10.08 4.34
N LEU A 166 3.73 -9.39 3.21
CA LEU A 166 3.99 -9.96 1.88
C LEU A 166 5.39 -9.55 1.43
N GLY A 167 6.37 -10.44 1.60
CA GLY A 167 7.73 -10.21 1.13
C GLY A 167 7.84 -10.42 -0.37
N ILE A 168 8.07 -9.34 -1.11
CA ILE A 168 8.04 -9.33 -2.57
C ILE A 168 9.32 -8.72 -3.13
N ASN A 169 9.90 -9.38 -4.13
CA ASN A 169 10.93 -8.76 -4.97
C ASN A 169 10.29 -7.68 -5.87
N VAL A 170 10.70 -6.43 -5.68
CA VAL A 170 10.16 -5.25 -6.37
C VAL A 170 10.38 -5.35 -7.90
N GLY A 171 11.48 -5.97 -8.32
CA GLY A 171 11.78 -6.22 -9.73
C GLY A 171 10.78 -7.17 -10.39
N SER A 172 10.40 -8.25 -9.71
CA SER A 172 9.36 -9.19 -10.14
C SER A 172 7.99 -8.54 -10.17
N LEU A 173 7.63 -7.79 -9.12
CA LEU A 173 6.38 -7.03 -9.05
C LEU A 173 6.27 -6.02 -10.20
N THR A 174 7.34 -5.30 -10.50
CA THR A 174 7.41 -4.36 -11.64
C THR A 174 7.11 -5.06 -12.97
N LYS A 175 7.61 -6.28 -13.18
CA LYS A 175 7.37 -7.04 -14.43
C LYS A 175 5.90 -7.44 -14.56
N VAL A 176 5.26 -7.85 -13.46
CA VAL A 176 3.83 -8.21 -13.46
C VAL A 176 2.96 -6.97 -13.66
N LEU A 177 3.24 -5.87 -12.97
CA LEU A 177 2.50 -4.60 -13.11
C LEU A 177 2.63 -3.97 -14.51
N ARG A 178 3.63 -4.35 -15.31
CA ARG A 178 3.72 -3.94 -16.72
C ARG A 178 2.65 -4.57 -17.61
N ALA A 179 2.08 -5.71 -17.22
CA ALA A 179 1.01 -6.35 -17.96
C ALA A 179 -0.33 -5.61 -17.84
N ALA A 180 -0.47 -4.78 -16.80
CA ALA A 180 -1.65 -3.97 -16.53
C ALA A 180 -1.67 -2.66 -17.33
N GLN A 181 -2.84 -2.34 -17.88
CA GLN A 181 -3.16 -1.03 -18.42
C GLN A 181 -3.48 -0.05 -17.28
N ASN A 182 -3.48 1.25 -17.57
CA ASN A 182 -3.62 2.26 -16.53
C ASN A 182 -5.03 2.29 -15.90
N ASP A 183 -6.03 1.90 -16.67
CA ASP A 183 -7.45 1.89 -16.30
C ASP A 183 -7.93 0.51 -15.83
N ASP A 184 -7.02 -0.47 -15.75
CA ASP A 184 -7.35 -1.80 -15.22
C ASP A 184 -7.56 -1.71 -13.71
N GLU A 185 -8.50 -2.48 -13.19
CA GLU A 185 -8.72 -2.66 -11.77
C GLU A 185 -7.82 -3.79 -11.26
N LEU A 186 -7.10 -3.55 -10.16
CA LEU A 186 -6.17 -4.52 -9.59
C LEU A 186 -6.77 -5.09 -8.31
N THR A 187 -6.89 -6.41 -8.22
CA THR A 187 -7.23 -7.11 -6.97
C THR A 187 -6.02 -7.90 -6.48
N ILE A 188 -5.61 -7.64 -5.24
CA ILE A 188 -4.54 -8.35 -4.53
C ILE A 188 -5.19 -9.37 -3.61
N LYS A 189 -4.76 -10.62 -3.72
CA LYS A 189 -5.28 -11.75 -2.95
C LYS A 189 -4.15 -12.52 -2.29
N ALA A 190 -4.30 -12.82 -1.00
CA ALA A 190 -3.39 -13.68 -0.26
C ALA A 190 -4.13 -14.52 0.80
N GLU A 191 -3.59 -15.70 1.07
CA GLU A 191 -4.03 -16.64 2.12
C GLU A 191 -3.33 -16.33 3.47
N ASP A 192 -3.56 -17.12 4.54
CA ASP A 192 -3.00 -16.88 5.91
C ASP A 192 -1.47 -17.04 5.98
N ALA A 193 -0.95 -18.10 5.35
CA ALA A 193 0.48 -18.36 5.21
C ALA A 193 0.81 -18.45 3.72
N PRO A 194 0.82 -17.32 3.00
CA PRO A 194 0.93 -17.34 1.56
C PRO A 194 2.36 -17.64 1.15
N ASP A 195 2.54 -18.69 0.35
CA ASP A 195 3.77 -18.88 -0.43
C ASP A 195 3.75 -17.98 -1.69
N VAL A 196 2.56 -17.50 -2.06
CA VAL A 196 2.27 -16.80 -3.31
C VAL A 196 1.23 -15.70 -3.06
N VAL A 197 1.45 -14.53 -3.64
CA VAL A 197 0.42 -13.48 -3.77
C VAL A 197 -0.17 -13.54 -5.17
N ASN A 198 -1.49 -13.47 -5.25
CA ASN A 198 -2.24 -13.49 -6.48
C ASN A 198 -2.68 -12.07 -6.85
N LEU A 199 -2.34 -11.65 -8.08
CA LEU A 199 -2.66 -10.34 -8.64
C LEU A 199 -3.60 -10.52 -9.82
N VAL A 200 -4.83 -9.99 -9.69
CA VAL A 200 -5.86 -10.06 -10.73
C VAL A 200 -6.07 -8.67 -11.32
N PHE A 201 -5.86 -8.53 -12.63
CA PHE A 201 -6.18 -7.33 -13.39
C PHE A 201 -7.46 -7.55 -14.17
N GLU A 202 -8.43 -6.66 -13.99
CA GLU A 202 -9.73 -6.69 -14.66
C GLU A 202 -9.94 -5.40 -15.44
N ASN A 203 -10.27 -5.52 -16.73
CA ASN A 203 -10.61 -4.38 -17.57
C ASN A 203 -12.07 -4.44 -17.98
N LYS A 204 -12.87 -3.50 -17.46
CA LYS A 204 -14.31 -3.42 -17.71
C LYS A 204 -14.67 -3.12 -19.17
N SER A 205 -13.77 -2.53 -19.95
CA SER A 205 -14.08 -2.09 -21.31
C SER A 205 -13.98 -3.20 -22.35
N ASN A 206 -13.11 -4.18 -22.13
CA ASN A 206 -12.86 -5.29 -23.06
C ASN A 206 -13.11 -6.67 -22.44
N ASP A 207 -13.64 -6.72 -21.21
CA ASP A 207 -13.91 -7.94 -20.44
C ASP A 207 -12.67 -8.84 -20.31
N ARG A 208 -11.49 -8.23 -20.24
CA ARG A 208 -10.23 -8.95 -20.07
C ARG A 208 -9.94 -9.14 -18.58
N LEU A 209 -9.77 -10.40 -18.20
CA LEU A 209 -9.24 -10.82 -16.91
C LEU A 209 -7.82 -11.36 -17.09
N SER A 210 -6.87 -10.92 -16.27
CA SER A 210 -5.49 -11.41 -16.27
C SER A 210 -5.04 -11.70 -14.85
N GLU A 211 -4.62 -12.91 -14.58
CA GLU A 211 -4.26 -13.40 -13.25
C GLU A 211 -2.79 -13.79 -13.22
N TYR A 212 -2.07 -13.32 -12.20
CA TYR A 212 -0.64 -13.52 -12.06
C TYR A 212 -0.28 -13.87 -10.62
N ASP A 213 0.48 -14.94 -10.48
CA ASP A 213 0.99 -15.42 -9.20
C ASP A 213 2.45 -15.03 -9.01
N ILE A 214 2.76 -14.35 -7.91
CA ILE A 214 4.12 -13.98 -7.51
C ILE A 214 4.49 -14.75 -6.26
N LYS A 215 5.61 -15.47 -6.31
CA LYS A 215 6.17 -16.14 -5.14
C LYS A 215 6.64 -15.13 -4.10
N LEU A 216 6.24 -15.34 -2.86
CA LEU A 216 6.67 -14.56 -1.72
C LEU A 216 8.01 -15.06 -1.21
N MET A 217 8.69 -14.20 -0.46
CA MET A 217 9.96 -14.49 0.18
C MET A 217 9.89 -14.08 1.65
N ASP A 218 10.59 -14.81 2.50
CA ASP A 218 10.79 -14.40 3.88
C ASP A 218 11.84 -13.30 3.93
N ILE A 219 11.42 -12.09 4.26
CA ILE A 219 12.30 -10.94 4.44
C ILE A 219 12.22 -10.52 5.90
N ASP A 220 13.38 -10.55 6.57
CA ASP A 220 13.50 -10.09 7.95
C ASP A 220 13.16 -8.60 8.03
N GLN A 221 12.25 -8.28 8.94
CA GLN A 221 11.64 -6.96 9.00
C GLN A 221 12.19 -6.16 10.17
N GLU A 222 13.01 -5.16 9.86
CA GLU A 222 13.39 -4.12 10.82
C GLU A 222 12.45 -2.92 10.67
N HIS A 223 11.34 -2.95 11.41
CA HIS A 223 10.45 -1.80 11.51
C HIS A 223 11.14 -0.65 12.24
N LEU A 224 11.35 0.44 11.53
CA LEU A 224 11.88 1.67 12.11
C LEU A 224 10.71 2.54 12.58
N GLY A 225 10.62 2.74 13.89
CA GLY A 225 9.70 3.71 14.45
C GLY A 225 10.07 5.11 13.99
N ILE A 226 9.24 5.73 13.14
CA ILE A 226 9.41 7.12 12.72
C ILE A 226 8.77 8.00 13.81
N PRO A 227 9.54 8.77 14.58
CA PRO A 227 8.97 9.67 15.58
C PRO A 227 8.25 10.84 14.92
N ASP A 228 7.23 11.38 15.59
CA ASP A 228 6.61 12.65 15.21
C ASP A 228 7.60 13.78 15.48
N THR A 229 8.25 14.28 14.43
CA THR A 229 9.24 15.36 14.51
C THR A 229 8.66 16.69 14.08
N GLU A 230 9.00 17.74 14.82
CA GLU A 230 8.74 19.11 14.39
C GLU A 230 9.82 19.55 13.40
N TYR A 231 9.38 19.99 12.22
CA TYR A 231 10.27 20.48 11.18
C TYR A 231 10.40 22.00 11.26
N ALA A 232 11.61 22.51 11.01
CA ALA A 232 11.91 23.95 11.06
C ALA A 232 11.42 24.69 9.81
N ALA A 233 11.36 24.00 8.68
CA ALA A 233 10.78 24.51 7.45
C ALA A 233 9.94 23.45 6.75
N THR A 234 8.73 23.82 6.33
CA THR A 234 7.84 23.03 5.48
C THR A 234 7.57 23.80 4.20
N VAL A 235 7.89 23.20 3.06
CA VAL A 235 7.71 23.80 1.74
C VAL A 235 6.84 22.91 0.88
N ILE A 236 5.74 23.47 0.36
CA ILE A 236 4.88 22.80 -0.62
C ILE A 236 5.06 23.50 -1.95
N MET A 237 5.41 22.74 -2.99
CA MET A 237 5.66 23.28 -4.32
C MET A 237 5.16 22.33 -5.41
N PRO A 238 5.07 22.78 -6.67
CA PRO A 238 4.69 21.92 -7.79
C PRO A 238 5.73 20.83 -8.00
N THR A 239 5.27 19.59 -8.12
CA THR A 239 6.13 18.43 -8.31
C THR A 239 6.94 18.50 -9.60
N SER A 240 6.36 19.09 -10.65
CA SER A 240 7.02 19.31 -11.95
C SER A 240 8.22 20.25 -11.84
N GLU A 241 8.11 21.29 -11.03
CA GLU A 241 9.18 22.27 -10.79
C GLU A 241 10.31 21.64 -9.96
N PHE A 242 9.97 20.94 -8.87
CA PHE A 242 10.95 20.20 -8.07
C PHE A 242 11.73 19.19 -8.92
N GLN A 243 11.03 18.41 -9.76
CA GLN A 243 11.64 17.45 -10.66
C GLN A 243 12.59 18.10 -11.66
N ARG A 244 12.23 19.28 -12.19
CA ARG A 244 13.09 20.03 -13.11
C ARG A 244 14.36 20.52 -12.41
N ILE A 245 14.21 21.13 -11.24
CA ILE A 245 15.34 21.63 -10.43
C ILE A 245 16.32 20.50 -10.12
N CYS A 246 15.84 19.34 -9.65
CA CYS A 246 16.72 18.21 -9.35
C CYS A 246 17.45 17.69 -10.58
N ARG A 247 16.81 17.63 -11.75
CA ARG A 247 17.46 17.21 -13.00
C ARG A 247 18.51 18.20 -13.50
N ASP A 248 18.18 19.50 -13.49
CA ASP A 248 19.04 20.56 -13.98
C ASP A 248 20.31 20.67 -13.10
N LEU A 249 20.17 20.60 -11.77
CA LEU A 249 21.30 20.64 -10.84
C LEU A 249 22.14 19.36 -10.86
N ASN A 250 21.53 18.19 -11.08
CA ASN A 250 22.25 16.91 -11.18
C ASN A 250 23.19 16.83 -12.39
N ALA A 251 23.01 17.68 -13.40
CA ALA A 251 23.95 17.81 -14.51
C ALA A 251 25.22 18.61 -14.15
N LEU A 252 25.17 19.40 -13.07
CA LEU A 252 26.25 20.30 -12.64
C LEU A 252 27.05 19.74 -11.46
N SER A 253 26.39 19.09 -10.50
CA SER A 253 27.01 18.55 -9.28
C SER A 253 26.27 17.31 -8.78
N GLU A 254 26.92 16.54 -7.92
CA GLU A 254 26.32 15.38 -7.24
C GLU A 254 25.57 15.77 -5.94
N SER A 255 25.78 17.00 -5.46
CA SER A 255 25.22 17.51 -4.21
C SER A 255 24.46 18.81 -4.42
N VAL A 256 23.39 19.00 -3.67
CA VAL A 256 22.61 20.25 -3.63
C VAL A 256 22.48 20.74 -2.20
N SER A 257 22.76 22.01 -1.98
CA SER A 257 22.44 22.72 -0.76
C SER A 257 21.04 23.32 -0.90
N ILE A 258 20.15 22.95 0.01
CA ILE A 258 18.79 23.46 0.11
C ILE A 258 18.75 24.43 1.29
N GLU A 259 18.51 25.70 0.98
CA GLU A 259 18.47 26.80 1.93
C GLU A 259 17.05 27.34 1.99
N CYS A 260 16.44 27.36 3.18
CA CYS A 260 15.14 27.99 3.40
C CYS A 260 15.35 29.23 4.28
N THR A 261 14.99 30.40 3.74
CA THR A 261 15.05 31.69 4.45
C THR A 261 13.75 32.46 4.26
N LYS A 262 13.67 33.67 4.83
CA LYS A 262 12.53 34.58 4.62
C LYS A 262 12.37 35.02 3.16
N GLU A 263 13.42 34.94 2.34
CA GLU A 263 13.34 35.30 0.92
C GLU A 263 12.72 34.20 0.06
N GLY A 264 12.70 32.96 0.54
CA GLY A 264 12.20 31.79 -0.17
C GLY A 264 13.06 30.55 0.06
N ILE A 265 12.81 29.51 -0.74
CA ILE A 265 13.64 28.31 -0.80
C ILE A 265 14.62 28.42 -1.97
N LYS A 266 15.90 28.17 -1.70
CA LYS A 266 16.98 28.22 -2.68
C LYS A 266 17.66 26.87 -2.76
N PHE A 267 17.83 26.39 -3.98
CA PHE A 267 18.58 25.20 -4.33
C PHE A 267 19.86 25.65 -5.00
N SER A 268 21.01 25.33 -4.42
CA SER A 268 22.31 25.70 -4.99
C SER A 268 23.24 24.51 -5.06
N CYS A 269 24.06 24.44 -6.11
CA CYS A 269 25.10 23.45 -6.24
C CYS A 269 26.38 24.08 -6.77
N GLN A 270 27.51 23.48 -6.40
CA GLN A 270 28.82 23.79 -6.94
C GLN A 270 29.45 22.49 -7.43
N GLY A 271 29.91 22.49 -8.67
CA GLY A 271 30.60 21.35 -9.27
C GLY A 271 31.70 21.81 -10.23
N ASP A 272 32.34 20.85 -10.89
CA ASP A 272 33.56 21.10 -11.68
C ASP A 272 33.28 21.94 -12.94
N ILE A 273 32.09 21.78 -13.52
CA ILE A 273 31.67 22.46 -14.75
C ILE A 273 31.20 23.89 -14.44
N GLY A 274 30.73 24.15 -13.22
CA GLY A 274 30.21 25.44 -12.78
C GLY A 274 29.33 25.36 -11.55
N SER A 275 28.75 26.50 -11.19
CA SER A 275 27.75 26.61 -10.11
C SER A 275 26.37 26.93 -10.69
N GLY A 276 25.34 26.44 -10.00
CA GLY A 276 23.94 26.67 -10.34
C GLY A 276 23.14 27.06 -9.10
N SER A 277 22.17 27.96 -9.24
CA SER A 277 21.24 28.29 -8.17
C SER A 277 19.86 28.61 -8.69
N VAL A 278 18.84 28.01 -8.08
CA VAL A 278 17.43 28.30 -8.36
C VAL A 278 16.77 28.75 -7.07
N THR A 279 16.02 29.86 -7.10
CA THR A 279 15.31 30.38 -5.92
C THR A 279 13.83 30.46 -6.23
N LEU A 280 13.02 29.80 -5.40
CA LEU A 280 11.56 29.87 -5.44
C LEU A 280 11.08 30.72 -4.27
N ARG A 281 10.32 31.77 -4.60
CA ARG A 281 9.69 32.64 -3.60
C ARG A 281 8.28 32.16 -3.33
N GLN A 282 7.76 32.47 -2.14
CA GLN A 282 6.36 32.21 -1.83
C GLN A 282 5.46 32.95 -2.81
N GLN A 283 4.59 32.20 -3.49
CA GLN A 283 3.69 32.74 -4.49
C GLN A 283 2.39 31.93 -4.48
N GLU A 284 1.26 32.64 -4.40
CA GLU A 284 -0.06 32.06 -4.60
C GLU A 284 -0.53 32.37 -6.03
N SER A 285 -0.79 31.31 -6.79
CA SER A 285 -1.36 31.40 -8.13
C SER A 285 -2.88 31.33 -8.00
N VAL A 286 -3.58 32.40 -8.36
CA VAL A 286 -5.06 32.49 -8.27
C VAL A 286 -5.74 31.59 -9.30
N ASP A 287 -5.14 31.44 -10.48
CA ASP A 287 -5.74 30.68 -11.59
C ASP A 287 -5.53 29.17 -11.47
N LYS A 288 -4.42 28.77 -10.83
CA LYS A 288 -3.97 27.37 -10.69
C LYS A 288 -3.32 27.16 -9.33
N PRO A 289 -4.07 26.73 -8.29
CA PRO A 289 -3.53 26.55 -6.94
C PRO A 289 -2.43 25.49 -6.87
N GLU A 290 -2.43 24.50 -7.76
CA GLU A 290 -1.40 23.46 -7.89
C GLU A 290 -0.01 24.02 -8.27
N ASN A 291 0.04 25.22 -8.85
CA ASN A 291 1.28 25.91 -9.19
C ASN A 291 1.80 26.82 -8.06
N SER A 292 1.10 26.88 -6.92
CA SER A 292 1.50 27.72 -5.80
C SER A 292 2.71 27.14 -5.06
N VAL A 293 3.53 28.04 -4.49
CA VAL A 293 4.63 27.70 -3.60
C VAL A 293 4.28 28.25 -2.22
N LYS A 294 4.09 27.36 -1.25
CA LYS A 294 3.83 27.69 0.15
C LYS A 294 5.05 27.35 0.99
N ILE A 295 5.47 28.30 1.82
CA ILE A 295 6.65 28.16 2.67
C ILE A 295 6.20 28.52 4.09
N GLU A 296 6.29 27.55 4.99
CA GLU A 296 6.10 27.73 6.43
C GLU A 296 7.45 27.51 7.09
N MET A 297 7.98 28.53 7.76
CA MET A 297 9.32 28.50 8.34
C MET A 297 9.28 29.05 9.76
N SER A 298 9.72 28.25 10.73
CA SER A 298 10.00 28.70 12.09
C SER A 298 11.43 29.22 12.20
N GLU A 299 12.40 28.50 11.64
CA GLU A 299 13.83 28.83 11.68
C GLU A 299 14.50 28.65 10.30
N PRO A 300 15.51 29.47 9.94
CA PRO A 300 16.27 29.26 8.72
C PRO A 300 17.04 27.93 8.76
N VAL A 301 17.02 27.19 7.65
CA VAL A 301 17.71 25.90 7.54
C VAL A 301 18.55 25.88 6.27
N LEU A 302 19.78 25.38 6.39
CA LEU A 302 20.68 25.13 5.27
C LEU A 302 21.23 23.71 5.41
N LEU A 303 20.86 22.81 4.50
CA LEU A 303 21.30 21.42 4.51
C LEU A 303 21.72 20.98 3.12
N THR A 304 22.72 20.10 3.05
CA THR A 304 23.22 19.55 1.79
C THR A 304 22.75 18.12 1.62
N PHE A 305 22.29 17.75 0.42
CA PHE A 305 21.78 16.42 0.10
C PHE A 305 22.40 15.89 -1.19
N SER A 306 22.37 14.57 -1.37
CA SER A 306 22.77 13.94 -2.62
C SER A 306 21.67 14.06 -3.69
N LEU A 307 22.01 14.66 -4.83
CA LEU A 307 21.08 14.81 -5.96
C LEU A 307 20.67 13.48 -6.57
N LYS A 308 21.54 12.45 -6.51
CA LYS A 308 21.23 11.09 -6.97
C LYS A 308 19.95 10.53 -6.33
N TYR A 309 19.79 10.71 -5.02
CA TYR A 309 18.60 10.26 -4.29
C TYR A 309 17.38 11.13 -4.61
N LEU A 310 17.54 12.45 -4.66
CA LEU A 310 16.44 13.36 -4.99
C LEU A 310 15.89 13.10 -6.40
N VAL A 311 16.75 12.84 -7.39
CA VAL A 311 16.33 12.45 -8.74
C VAL A 311 15.56 11.13 -8.74
N ASN A 312 15.93 10.17 -7.88
CA ASN A 312 15.15 8.95 -7.70
C ASN A 312 13.77 9.23 -7.09
N PHE A 313 13.69 10.07 -6.06
CA PHE A 313 12.40 10.44 -5.45
C PHE A 313 11.49 11.17 -6.44
N CYS A 314 12.06 11.92 -7.39
CA CYS A 314 11.31 12.56 -8.48
C CYS A 314 10.69 11.58 -9.49
N LYS A 315 10.87 10.26 -9.34
CA LYS A 315 10.11 9.25 -10.11
C LYS A 315 8.66 9.12 -9.61
N ALA A 316 8.40 9.49 -8.36
CA ALA A 316 7.05 9.58 -7.81
C ALA A 316 6.23 10.77 -8.37
N SER A 317 6.80 11.58 -9.26
CA SER A 317 6.13 12.79 -9.75
C SER A 317 4.78 12.57 -10.44
N GLY A 318 4.53 11.37 -10.97
CA GLY A 318 3.25 11.03 -11.59
C GLY A 318 2.11 10.74 -10.61
N MET A 319 2.37 10.81 -9.30
CA MET A 319 1.45 10.43 -8.23
C MET A 319 0.71 11.63 -7.61
N SER A 320 1.35 12.80 -7.60
CA SER A 320 0.84 14.03 -6.99
C SER A 320 1.32 15.25 -7.75
N ASP A 321 0.44 16.23 -7.96
CA ASP A 321 0.76 17.51 -8.61
C ASP A 321 1.67 18.39 -7.73
N THR A 322 1.60 18.20 -6.41
CA THR A 322 2.43 18.93 -5.42
C THR A 322 3.31 17.99 -4.61
N VAL A 323 4.49 18.46 -4.23
CA VAL A 323 5.42 17.77 -3.33
C VAL A 323 5.62 18.62 -2.07
N LYS A 324 5.69 17.95 -0.91
CA LYS A 324 5.95 18.59 0.37
C LYS A 324 7.36 18.21 0.85
N LEU A 325 8.20 19.21 1.10
CA LEU A 325 9.54 19.08 1.66
C LEU A 325 9.52 19.55 3.10
N CYS A 326 10.02 18.75 4.03
CA CYS A 326 10.19 19.18 5.42
C CYS A 326 11.67 19.06 5.83
N LEU A 327 12.22 20.16 6.33
CA LEU A 327 13.64 20.29 6.66
C LEU A 327 13.82 20.69 8.13
N SER A 328 14.83 20.11 8.78
CA SER A 328 15.34 20.52 10.08
C SER A 328 16.75 19.94 10.26
N ALA A 329 17.61 20.61 11.02
CA ALA A 329 19.05 20.30 11.07
C ALA A 329 19.38 18.92 11.67
N GLU A 330 18.53 18.42 12.56
CA GLU A 330 18.77 17.18 13.32
C GLU A 330 17.99 15.98 12.80
N VAL A 331 17.21 16.15 11.72
CA VAL A 331 16.34 15.10 11.18
C VAL A 331 16.54 14.95 9.66
N PRO A 332 16.31 13.75 9.11
CA PRO A 332 16.33 13.55 7.66
C PRO A 332 15.33 14.47 6.93
N LEU A 333 15.69 14.88 5.71
CA LEU A 333 14.75 15.54 4.81
C LEU A 333 13.58 14.61 4.52
N LEU A 334 12.36 15.10 4.76
CA LEU A 334 11.14 14.42 4.35
C LEU A 334 10.68 14.96 3.00
N VAL A 335 10.54 14.08 2.01
CA VAL A 335 9.90 14.34 0.71
C VAL A 335 8.61 13.54 0.65
N GLU A 336 7.46 14.21 0.73
CA GLU A 336 6.14 13.59 0.77
C GLU A 336 5.37 13.87 -0.53
N TYR A 337 4.86 12.80 -1.13
CA TYR A 337 3.87 12.83 -2.21
C TYR A 337 2.53 12.34 -1.66
N GLY A 338 1.54 13.23 -1.66
CA GLY A 338 0.18 12.91 -1.23
C GLY A 338 -0.53 12.03 -2.25
N LEU A 339 -1.23 11.01 -1.78
CA LEU A 339 -2.11 10.16 -2.59
C LEU A 339 -3.57 10.37 -2.18
N GLN A 340 -4.48 9.74 -2.93
CA GLN A 340 -5.91 9.74 -2.60
C GLN A 340 -6.18 9.10 -1.23
N SER A 341 -7.33 9.44 -0.63
CA SER A 341 -7.77 8.87 0.64
C SER A 341 -6.76 9.04 1.79
N ASN A 342 -6.06 10.19 1.85
CA ASN A 342 -5.04 10.48 2.87
C ASN A 342 -3.90 9.44 2.94
N SER A 343 -3.67 8.74 1.83
CA SER A 343 -2.53 7.86 1.61
C SER A 343 -1.30 8.70 1.25
N TYR A 344 -0.10 8.15 1.40
CA TYR A 344 1.13 8.89 1.09
C TYR A 344 2.27 7.98 0.65
N LEU A 345 3.22 8.59 -0.07
CA LEU A 345 4.56 8.06 -0.30
C LEU A 345 5.58 9.07 0.23
N ARG A 346 6.30 8.69 1.28
CA ARG A 346 7.29 9.50 1.96
C ARG A 346 8.68 8.93 1.73
N PHE A 347 9.61 9.80 1.42
CA PHE A 347 11.03 9.49 1.38
C PHE A 347 11.75 10.31 2.44
N TYR A 348 12.64 9.65 3.17
CA TYR A 348 13.51 10.26 4.16
C TYR A 348 14.94 10.16 3.64
N LEU A 349 15.68 11.27 3.68
CA LEU A 349 17.06 11.32 3.21
C LEU A 349 17.94 12.02 4.23
N ALA A 350 18.98 11.32 4.70
CA ALA A 350 19.95 11.92 5.60
C ALA A 350 20.72 13.05 4.89
N PRO A 351 20.98 14.18 5.57
CA PRO A 351 21.83 15.22 5.03
C PRO A 351 23.28 14.73 4.92
N LYS A 352 24.01 15.25 3.93
CA LYS A 352 25.46 15.15 3.91
C LYS A 352 26.00 16.07 4.99
N ILE A 353 26.71 15.49 5.95
CA ILE A 353 27.53 16.25 6.90
C ILE A 353 28.68 16.83 6.07
N GLY A 354 28.87 18.15 6.09
CA GLY A 354 30.04 18.77 5.49
C GLY A 354 31.30 18.37 6.27
N ASP A 355 32.45 18.27 5.60
CA ASP A 355 33.76 18.01 6.23
C ASP A 355 34.25 19.16 7.14
N ASP A 356 33.34 19.90 7.78
CA ASP A 356 33.64 20.97 8.74
C ASP A 356 33.65 20.43 10.18
N GLU A 357 34.41 19.35 10.40
CA GLU A 357 35.04 19.00 11.69
C GLU A 357 36.55 18.82 11.54
#